data_AF-A0A6A3EUB1-F1
#
_entry.id   AF-A0A6A3EUB1-F1
#
_cell.length_a   1.000
_cell.length_b   1.000
_cell.length_c   1.000
_cell.angle_alpha   90.00
_cell.angle_beta   90.00
_cell.angle_gamma   90.00
#
_symmetry.space_group_name_H-M   'P 1'
#
loop_
_entity.id
_entity.type
_entity.pdbx_description
1 polymer ?
#
loop_
_entity_poly.entity_id
_entity_poly.type
_entity_poly.pdbx_seq_one_letter_code
_entity_poly.pdbx_strand_id
1 'polypeptide(L)'
;MTESSLLNVFFAREGRDYELAVLFAALCGALQLRYRLTCALDPLLVQQGKAFESSFKQRPSKRRRARKIADSILKKKKKKEETGSGDDDAEEKEEVEEEMDPESAPTVDRVFWLWSEVLDEKTKSWIHVDAVRRLVGCPQEVEPLRGKAARFSYVVSIQDDELLVDVTSRYTVQWRKSSELRLADSWQKQVIERFNEDAVDQRAVTASATLLTPEDVKKALEDEKKSLETLKLAEGLPTSVEGFRKHHLYCLERHLGQLECLHPRKVVGLFNGQPVFLREHVQPLRSAFKWRRLGRVVKESEREKPAKWQSRGGDPSSKPADDSDDSGDGDGKPGGTGTSLALFGLWQTTEFEPPPMVDGRVPKNQYGNLEVWSPAHVPRGAVHLRLPRIDAIAESLGINFAPAVVGFEVRNGRTMPKVAGIIVAQSCEAALLDAHAERQQQTIEKAIQHNRKLVLKRWGKLTKRLLLRQRLEDDYGAV
;
A
#
# COMPACT_ATOMS: atom_id res chain seq x y z
N MET A 1 -32.89 11.76 -4.31
CA MET A 1 -34.07 11.69 -3.42
C MET A 1 -34.25 13.07 -2.83
N THR A 2 -35.43 13.69 -2.93
CA THR A 2 -35.72 15.00 -2.34
C THR A 2 -36.66 14.84 -1.16
N GLU A 3 -36.66 15.79 -0.22
CA GLU A 3 -37.57 15.80 0.93
C GLU A 3 -39.04 15.73 0.50
N SER A 4 -39.43 16.52 -0.50
CA SER A 4 -40.79 16.50 -1.06
C SER A 4 -41.17 15.12 -1.63
N SER A 5 -40.22 14.40 -2.23
CA SER A 5 -40.46 13.04 -2.73
C SER A 5 -40.70 12.05 -1.59
N LEU A 6 -39.93 12.14 -0.50
CA LEU A 6 -40.12 11.27 0.68
C LEU A 6 -41.45 11.53 1.39
N LEU A 7 -41.86 12.80 1.51
CA LEU A 7 -43.15 13.15 2.11
C LEU A 7 -44.32 12.56 1.33
N ASN A 8 -44.24 12.58 -0.01
CA ASN A 8 -45.25 11.93 -0.85
C ASN A 8 -45.32 10.42 -0.59
N VAL A 9 -44.17 9.73 -0.52
CA VAL A 9 -44.10 8.29 -0.20
C VAL A 9 -44.68 8.02 1.21
N PHE A 10 -44.39 8.87 2.18
CA PHE A 10 -44.90 8.75 3.54
C PHE A 10 -46.44 8.81 3.59
N PHE A 11 -47.04 9.79 2.92
CA PHE A 11 -48.50 9.92 2.87
C PHE A 11 -49.16 8.85 2.01
N ALA A 12 -48.53 8.45 0.91
CA ALA A 12 -49.01 7.37 0.04
C ALA A 12 -48.90 5.98 0.71
N ARG A 13 -47.98 5.81 1.68
CA ARG A 13 -47.62 4.53 2.32
C ARG A 13 -47.13 3.47 1.32
N GLU A 14 -46.65 3.92 0.17
CA GLU A 14 -46.17 3.09 -0.92
C GLU A 14 -44.99 3.81 -1.61
N GLY A 15 -43.91 3.07 -1.85
CA GLY A 15 -42.69 3.59 -2.46
C GLY A 15 -41.67 2.47 -2.63
N ARG A 16 -40.48 2.83 -3.11
CA ARG A 16 -39.38 1.86 -3.30
C ARG A 16 -38.74 1.49 -1.97
N ASP A 17 -38.15 0.29 -1.91
CA ASP A 17 -37.51 -0.26 -0.71
C ASP A 17 -36.60 0.74 0.03
N TYR A 18 -35.74 1.46 -0.70
CA TYR A 18 -34.82 2.41 -0.08
C TYR A 18 -35.51 3.66 0.46
N GLU A 19 -36.64 4.08 -0.13
CA GLU A 19 -37.44 5.21 0.36
C GLU A 19 -38.12 4.81 1.68
N LEU A 20 -38.67 3.59 1.74
CA LEU A 20 -39.27 3.03 2.95
C LEU A 20 -38.23 2.85 4.07
N ALA A 21 -37.02 2.38 3.74
CA ALA A 21 -35.93 2.25 4.71
C ALA A 21 -35.52 3.60 5.32
N VAL A 22 -35.42 4.65 4.50
CA VAL A 22 -35.11 6.01 4.98
C VAL A 22 -36.25 6.59 5.82
N LEU A 23 -37.52 6.39 5.42
CA LEU A 23 -38.66 6.82 6.22
C LEU A 23 -38.72 6.10 7.58
N PHE A 24 -38.36 4.82 7.63
CA PHE A 24 -38.27 4.10 8.90
C PHE A 24 -37.17 4.67 9.80
N ALA A 25 -35.99 4.99 9.26
CA ALA A 25 -34.93 5.65 10.01
C ALA A 25 -35.38 7.01 10.55
N ALA A 26 -36.07 7.81 9.74
CA ALA A 26 -36.66 9.09 10.17
C ALA A 26 -37.71 8.91 11.29
N LEU A 27 -38.52 7.85 11.22
CA LEU A 27 -39.47 7.50 12.28
C LEU A 27 -38.75 7.15 13.60
N CYS A 28 -37.64 6.41 13.55
CA CYS A 28 -36.83 6.16 14.74
C CYS A 28 -36.34 7.46 15.38
N GLY A 29 -35.86 8.41 14.57
CA GLY A 29 -35.48 9.74 15.03
C GLY A 29 -36.63 10.52 15.66
N ALA A 30 -37.82 10.48 15.04
CA ALA A 30 -39.03 11.12 15.58
C ALA A 30 -39.47 10.52 16.92
N LEU A 31 -39.19 9.24 17.15
CA LEU A 31 -39.41 8.52 18.41
C LEU A 31 -38.28 8.70 19.43
N GLN A 32 -37.28 9.55 19.14
CA GLN A 32 -36.10 9.77 19.99
C GLN A 32 -35.29 8.51 20.27
N LEU A 33 -35.33 7.53 19.36
CA LEU A 33 -34.49 6.35 19.42
C LEU A 33 -33.13 6.67 18.82
N ARG A 34 -32.05 6.16 19.41
CA ARG A 34 -30.73 6.16 18.78
C ARG A 34 -30.74 5.18 17.62
N TYR A 35 -30.53 5.68 16.41
CA TYR A 35 -30.63 4.90 15.18
C TYR A 35 -29.46 5.19 14.24
N ARG A 36 -29.28 4.31 13.27
CA ARG A 36 -28.34 4.50 12.17
C ARG A 36 -28.90 3.90 10.89
N LEU A 37 -28.61 4.55 9.77
CA LEU A 37 -28.98 4.08 8.44
C LEU A 37 -27.82 3.24 7.89
N THR A 38 -28.09 1.97 7.62
CA THR A 38 -27.10 1.01 7.13
C THR A 38 -27.32 0.72 5.66
N CYS A 39 -26.23 0.78 4.88
CA CYS A 39 -26.24 0.54 3.45
C CYS A 39 -25.18 -0.49 3.08
N ALA A 40 -25.54 -1.47 2.27
CA ALA A 40 -24.56 -2.28 1.56
C ALA A 40 -24.09 -1.52 0.32
N LEU A 41 -22.78 -1.32 0.20
CA LEU A 41 -22.15 -0.73 -0.97
C LEU A 41 -21.69 -1.86 -1.88
N ASP A 42 -22.20 -1.87 -3.10
CA ASP A 42 -21.82 -2.78 -4.18
C ASP A 42 -20.92 -2.05 -5.19
N PRO A 43 -19.64 -1.80 -4.85
CA PRO A 43 -18.72 -1.28 -5.85
C PRO A 43 -18.57 -2.33 -6.96
N LEU A 44 -18.41 -1.86 -8.21
CA LEU A 44 -17.99 -2.72 -9.29
C LEU A 44 -16.72 -3.46 -8.85
N LEU A 45 -16.79 -4.80 -8.80
CA LEU A 45 -15.71 -5.67 -8.35
C LEU A 45 -14.54 -5.55 -9.33
N VAL A 46 -13.66 -4.57 -9.12
CA VAL A 46 -12.40 -4.48 -9.83
C VAL A 46 -11.54 -5.63 -9.32
N GLN A 47 -11.37 -6.67 -10.15
CA GLN A 47 -10.51 -7.80 -9.79
C GLN A 47 -9.16 -7.28 -9.30
N GLN A 48 -8.74 -7.76 -8.12
CA GLN A 48 -7.46 -7.44 -7.49
C GLN A 48 -6.29 -7.92 -8.37
N GLY A 49 -5.93 -7.13 -9.37
CA GLY A 49 -4.64 -7.26 -10.03
C GLY A 49 -3.54 -6.76 -9.09
N LYS A 50 -2.38 -7.41 -9.07
CA LYS A 50 -1.20 -6.96 -8.30
C LYS A 50 -0.80 -5.50 -8.58
N ALA A 51 -1.21 -4.95 -9.72
CA ALA A 51 -1.02 -3.54 -10.10
C ALA A 51 -1.91 -2.58 -9.28
N PHE A 52 -3.12 -2.98 -8.89
CA PHE A 52 -4.09 -2.13 -8.20
C PHE A 52 -3.64 -1.84 -6.75
N GLU A 53 -3.26 -2.87 -5.99
CA GLU A 53 -2.71 -2.70 -4.62
C GLU A 53 -1.44 -1.82 -4.60
N SER A 54 -0.62 -1.90 -5.65
CA SER A 54 0.60 -1.10 -5.76
C SER A 54 0.34 0.41 -5.93
N SER A 55 -0.90 0.79 -6.26
CA SER A 55 -1.31 2.18 -6.49
C SER A 55 -1.68 2.93 -5.21
N PHE A 56 -2.12 2.21 -4.16
CA PHE A 56 -2.48 2.78 -2.85
C PHE A 56 -1.31 2.84 -1.87
N LYS A 57 -0.21 2.13 -2.16
CA LYS A 57 1.05 2.32 -1.42
C LYS A 57 1.62 3.69 -1.80
N GLN A 58 1.47 4.67 -0.91
CA GLN A 58 2.06 6.00 -1.08
C GLN A 58 3.52 5.89 -1.54
N ARG A 59 3.79 6.31 -2.78
CA ARG A 59 5.15 6.55 -3.25
C ARG A 59 5.48 8.03 -3.01
N PRO A 60 6.62 8.36 -2.39
CA PRO A 60 7.13 9.72 -2.48
C PRO A 60 7.45 10.05 -3.95
N SER A 61 7.18 11.30 -4.28
CA SER A 61 7.20 11.92 -5.61
C SER A 61 8.41 11.54 -6.48
N LYS A 62 8.20 10.70 -7.50
CA LYS A 62 9.01 10.75 -8.74
C LYS A 62 8.15 10.45 -9.96
N ARG A 63 7.70 11.53 -10.63
CA ARG A 63 7.20 11.50 -12.01
C ARG A 63 8.27 10.88 -12.92
N ARG A 64 8.02 9.68 -13.47
CA ARG A 64 8.77 9.14 -14.62
C ARG A 64 7.82 8.75 -15.76
N ARG A 65 7.74 9.68 -16.72
CA ARG A 65 7.51 9.54 -18.18
C ARG A 65 6.84 8.24 -18.67
N ALA A 66 5.51 8.28 -18.80
CA ALA A 66 4.70 7.35 -19.59
C ALA A 66 4.75 7.72 -21.09
N ARG A 67 5.88 7.44 -21.78
CA ARG A 67 6.01 7.74 -23.22
C ARG A 67 6.71 6.65 -24.05
N LYS A 68 6.78 5.41 -23.57
CA LYS A 68 7.47 4.30 -24.27
C LYS A 68 6.60 3.08 -24.63
N ILE A 69 5.31 3.09 -24.33
CA ILE A 69 4.42 1.96 -24.65
C ILE A 69 3.74 2.13 -26.02
N ALA A 70 3.48 3.37 -26.46
CA ALA A 70 2.86 3.63 -27.77
C ALA A 70 3.75 3.20 -28.96
N ASP A 71 5.07 3.37 -28.86
CA ASP A 71 5.98 3.06 -29.97
C ASP A 71 6.21 1.56 -30.21
N SER A 72 5.95 0.70 -29.22
CA SER A 72 6.14 -0.76 -29.40
C SER A 72 4.95 -1.42 -30.11
N ILE A 73 3.75 -0.85 -29.99
CA ILE A 73 2.54 -1.35 -30.63
C ILE A 73 2.53 -0.99 -32.12
N LEU A 74 2.98 0.22 -32.47
CA LEU A 74 3.09 0.67 -33.87
C LEU A 74 4.15 -0.12 -34.68
N LYS A 75 5.23 -0.59 -34.04
CA LYS A 75 6.25 -1.42 -34.71
C LYS A 75 5.81 -2.86 -34.95
N LYS A 76 4.85 -3.38 -34.18
CA LYS A 76 4.35 -4.76 -34.34
C LYS A 76 3.34 -4.88 -35.48
N LYS A 77 2.59 -3.81 -35.77
CA LYS A 77 1.64 -3.75 -36.88
C LYS A 77 2.35 -3.69 -38.24
N LYS A 78 3.45 -2.94 -38.34
CA LYS A 78 4.18 -2.75 -39.60
C LYS A 78 4.97 -3.99 -40.09
N LYS A 79 5.23 -4.97 -39.23
CA LYS A 79 5.96 -6.21 -39.59
C LYS A 79 5.03 -7.33 -40.07
N LYS A 80 3.70 -7.15 -40.02
CA LYS A 80 2.71 -8.15 -40.44
C LYS A 80 2.17 -7.91 -41.85
N GLU A 81 2.47 -6.76 -42.47
CA GLU A 81 1.99 -6.38 -43.81
C GLU A 81 3.00 -6.66 -44.95
N GLU A 82 4.24 -7.05 -44.68
CA GLU A 82 5.30 -7.20 -45.72
C GLU A 82 5.63 -8.65 -46.14
N THR A 83 4.95 -9.67 -45.63
CA THR A 83 5.16 -11.06 -46.10
C THR A 83 3.84 -11.81 -46.15
N GLY A 84 3.19 -11.79 -47.31
CA GLY A 84 2.10 -12.71 -47.65
C GLY A 84 2.61 -13.81 -48.57
N SER A 85 2.32 -15.07 -48.21
CA SER A 85 1.88 -16.16 -49.12
C SER A 85 1.89 -17.49 -48.35
N GLY A 86 0.79 -18.24 -48.42
CA GLY A 86 0.75 -19.66 -48.05
C GLY A 86 -0.52 -20.05 -47.32
N ASP A 87 -1.41 -20.72 -48.04
CA ASP A 87 -2.64 -21.38 -47.58
C ASP A 87 -2.41 -22.27 -46.35
N ASP A 88 -3.40 -22.32 -45.45
CA ASP A 88 -3.91 -23.57 -44.86
C ASP A 88 -5.16 -23.29 -44.00
N ASP A 89 -6.14 -24.17 -44.15
CA ASP A 89 -7.50 -24.16 -43.60
C ASP A 89 -7.57 -24.13 -42.06
N ALA A 90 -8.41 -23.24 -41.52
CA ALA A 90 -9.05 -23.42 -40.21
C ALA A 90 -10.35 -22.60 -40.13
N GLU A 91 -11.48 -23.29 -39.97
CA GLU A 91 -12.80 -22.73 -39.73
C GLU A 91 -12.84 -21.86 -38.47
N GLU A 92 -12.94 -20.55 -38.61
CA GLU A 92 -13.37 -19.62 -37.54
C GLU A 92 -14.82 -19.22 -37.79
N LYS A 93 -15.67 -19.51 -36.81
CA LYS A 93 -17.07 -19.05 -36.76
C LYS A 93 -17.07 -17.53 -36.59
N GLU A 94 -17.61 -16.82 -37.57
CA GLU A 94 -18.00 -15.41 -37.43
C GLU A 94 -19.19 -15.31 -36.46
N GLU A 95 -18.93 -14.82 -35.25
CA GLU A 95 -19.97 -14.21 -34.42
C GLU A 95 -20.12 -12.76 -34.88
N VAL A 96 -21.30 -12.45 -35.43
CA VAL A 96 -21.70 -11.09 -35.82
C VAL A 96 -21.85 -10.26 -34.55
N GLU A 97 -20.92 -9.36 -34.29
CA GLU A 97 -21.11 -8.29 -33.30
C GLU A 97 -22.14 -7.30 -33.86
N GLU A 98 -23.41 -7.47 -33.46
CA GLU A 98 -24.39 -6.39 -33.58
C GLU A 98 -23.95 -5.22 -32.69
N GLU A 99 -23.58 -4.10 -33.31
CA GLU A 99 -23.38 -2.83 -32.60
C GLU A 99 -24.70 -2.43 -31.92
N MET A 100 -24.82 -2.71 -30.62
CA MET A 100 -25.93 -2.25 -29.79
C MET A 100 -25.85 -0.74 -29.60
N ASP A 101 -26.92 -0.06 -30.04
CA ASP A 101 -27.23 1.34 -29.79
C ASP A 101 -27.11 1.66 -28.27
N PRO A 102 -26.32 2.68 -27.85
CA PRO A 102 -26.10 2.96 -26.43
C PRO A 102 -27.35 3.38 -25.65
N GLU A 103 -28.47 3.62 -26.35
CA GLU A 103 -29.75 4.05 -25.76
C GLU A 103 -30.68 2.87 -25.41
N SER A 104 -30.32 1.63 -25.78
CA SER A 104 -31.07 0.40 -25.45
C SER A 104 -30.39 -0.50 -24.41
N ALA A 105 -29.41 0.00 -23.67
CA ALA A 105 -28.90 -0.71 -22.50
C ALA A 105 -30.05 -0.84 -21.48
N PRO A 106 -30.43 -2.05 -21.01
CA PRO A 106 -31.43 -2.18 -19.97
C PRO A 106 -30.94 -1.35 -18.79
N THR A 107 -31.77 -0.41 -18.33
CA THR A 107 -31.55 0.31 -17.08
C THR A 107 -31.25 -0.73 -16.03
N VAL A 108 -29.98 -0.89 -15.66
CA VAL A 108 -29.58 -1.78 -14.56
C VAL A 108 -30.29 -1.23 -13.35
N ASP A 109 -31.38 -1.88 -12.97
CA ASP A 109 -32.21 -1.45 -11.87
C ASP A 109 -31.30 -1.48 -10.63
N ARG A 110 -30.89 -0.29 -10.18
CA ARG A 110 -29.92 -0.18 -9.09
C ARG A 110 -30.65 -0.58 -7.82
N VAL A 111 -30.52 -1.86 -7.45
CA VAL A 111 -31.08 -2.37 -6.20
C VAL A 111 -30.24 -1.84 -5.05
N PHE A 112 -30.79 -0.86 -4.33
CA PHE A 112 -30.17 -0.31 -3.13
C PHE A 112 -30.57 -1.15 -1.91
N TRP A 113 -29.58 -1.73 -1.24
CA TRP A 113 -29.79 -2.50 -0.02
C TRP A 113 -29.59 -1.62 1.21
N LEU A 114 -30.70 -1.03 1.70
CA LEU A 114 -30.75 -0.19 2.90
C LEU A 114 -31.64 -0.82 3.98
N TRP A 115 -31.25 -0.59 5.23
CA TRP A 115 -32.02 -0.93 6.43
C TRP A 115 -31.56 -0.04 7.60
N SER A 116 -32.15 -0.20 8.78
CA SER A 116 -31.76 0.56 9.98
C SER A 116 -31.10 -0.34 11.03
N GLU A 117 -30.29 0.25 11.89
CA GLU A 117 -29.96 -0.37 13.17
C GLU A 117 -30.38 0.57 14.30
N VAL A 118 -30.94 0.00 15.36
CA VAL A 118 -31.47 0.75 16.50
C VAL A 118 -30.69 0.32 17.74
N LEU A 119 -30.18 1.29 18.51
CA LEU A 119 -29.40 1.00 19.70
C LEU A 119 -30.34 0.56 20.83
N ASP A 120 -30.13 -0.65 21.35
CA ASP A 120 -30.70 -1.04 22.63
C ASP A 120 -29.87 -0.44 23.76
N GLU A 121 -30.42 0.57 24.41
CA GLU A 121 -29.75 1.29 25.49
C GLU A 121 -29.48 0.43 26.73
N LYS A 122 -30.22 -0.68 26.92
CA LYS A 122 -30.03 -1.59 28.06
C LYS A 122 -28.81 -2.48 27.86
N THR A 123 -28.69 -3.10 26.68
CA THR A 123 -27.56 -3.98 26.35
C THR A 123 -26.37 -3.24 25.75
N LYS A 124 -26.55 -1.95 25.41
CA LYS A 124 -25.58 -1.14 24.66
C LYS A 124 -25.15 -1.81 23.36
N SER A 125 -26.11 -2.46 22.70
CA SER A 125 -25.89 -3.18 21.44
C SER A 125 -26.82 -2.69 20.35
N TRP A 126 -26.31 -2.60 19.14
CA TRP A 126 -27.07 -2.19 17.97
C TRP A 126 -27.88 -3.38 17.44
N ILE A 127 -29.20 -3.24 17.34
CA ILE A 127 -30.13 -4.25 16.82
C ILE A 127 -30.39 -3.97 15.34
N HIS A 128 -30.23 -5.00 14.50
CA HIS A 128 -30.60 -4.95 13.08
C HIS A 128 -32.12 -4.85 12.90
N VAL A 129 -32.58 -3.92 12.06
CA VAL A 129 -33.99 -3.74 11.70
C VAL A 129 -34.14 -3.44 10.20
N ASP A 130 -34.63 -4.43 9.46
CA ASP A 130 -35.03 -4.29 8.06
C ASP A 130 -36.56 -4.32 7.96
N ALA A 131 -37.16 -3.12 7.92
CA ALA A 131 -38.60 -2.96 7.85
C ALA A 131 -39.19 -3.42 6.50
N VAL A 132 -38.40 -3.39 5.43
CA VAL A 132 -38.82 -3.78 4.08
C VAL A 132 -38.92 -5.30 3.98
N ARG A 133 -37.87 -6.00 4.45
CA ARG A 133 -37.77 -7.47 4.40
C ARG A 133 -38.32 -8.17 5.64
N ARG A 134 -38.77 -7.38 6.63
CA ARG A 134 -39.35 -7.84 7.91
C ARG A 134 -38.38 -8.68 8.73
N LEU A 135 -37.11 -8.28 8.77
CA LEU A 135 -36.08 -8.92 9.58
C LEU A 135 -35.73 -8.04 10.79
N VAL A 136 -35.71 -8.63 11.98
CA VAL A 136 -35.32 -7.94 13.22
C VAL A 136 -34.39 -8.84 14.01
N GLY A 137 -33.23 -8.33 14.41
CA GLY A 137 -32.26 -9.09 15.21
C GLY A 137 -31.49 -10.18 14.46
N CYS A 138 -31.73 -10.37 13.16
CA CYS A 138 -31.09 -11.41 12.33
C CYS A 138 -30.22 -10.82 11.20
N PRO A 139 -29.14 -10.07 11.50
CA PRO A 139 -28.34 -9.39 10.47
C PRO A 139 -27.72 -10.34 9.43
N GLN A 140 -27.41 -11.59 9.83
CA GLN A 140 -26.80 -12.58 8.94
C GLN A 140 -27.78 -13.16 7.90
N GLU A 141 -29.09 -12.96 8.07
CA GLU A 141 -30.10 -13.39 7.10
C GLU A 141 -30.21 -12.43 5.91
N VAL A 142 -29.66 -11.21 6.01
CA VAL A 142 -29.69 -10.23 4.92
C VAL A 142 -28.83 -10.66 3.74
N GLU A 143 -27.62 -11.19 3.98
CA GLU A 143 -26.68 -11.59 2.90
C GLU A 143 -27.25 -12.70 1.99
N PRO A 144 -27.82 -13.80 2.52
CA PRO A 144 -28.44 -14.84 1.70
C PRO A 144 -29.57 -14.36 0.77
N LEU A 145 -30.35 -13.35 1.20
CA LEU A 145 -31.45 -12.79 0.40
C LEU A 145 -30.98 -12.09 -0.88
N ARG A 146 -29.69 -11.73 -0.95
CA ARG A 146 -29.07 -11.13 -2.14
C ARG A 146 -28.73 -12.17 -3.21
N GLY A 147 -28.81 -13.45 -2.86
CA GLY A 147 -28.43 -14.57 -3.71
C GLY A 147 -26.94 -14.93 -3.58
N LYS A 148 -26.58 -16.13 -4.06
CA LYS A 148 -25.26 -16.75 -3.84
C LYS A 148 -24.06 -15.96 -4.40
N ALA A 149 -24.31 -15.08 -5.37
CA ALA A 149 -23.29 -14.26 -6.05
C ALA A 149 -23.08 -12.88 -5.40
N ALA A 150 -24.03 -12.38 -4.61
CA ALA A 150 -24.01 -11.01 -4.08
C ALA A 150 -23.59 -11.00 -2.60
N ARG A 151 -22.32 -11.32 -2.36
CA ARG A 151 -21.71 -11.20 -1.03
C ARG A 151 -21.54 -9.73 -0.64
N PHE A 152 -21.54 -9.45 0.66
CA PHE A 152 -21.20 -8.11 1.12
C PHE A 152 -19.68 -7.90 1.08
N SER A 153 -19.24 -6.87 0.37
CA SER A 153 -17.89 -6.32 0.47
C SER A 153 -17.82 -5.21 1.52
N TYR A 154 -18.78 -4.30 1.47
CA TYR A 154 -18.83 -3.11 2.32
C TYR A 154 -20.27 -2.90 2.80
N VAL A 155 -20.48 -2.92 4.10
CA VAL A 155 -21.72 -2.52 4.75
C VAL A 155 -21.34 -1.42 5.71
N VAL A 156 -21.79 -0.21 5.41
CA VAL A 156 -21.45 1.00 6.16
C VAL A 156 -22.73 1.50 6.80
N SER A 157 -22.62 1.89 8.06
CA SER A 157 -23.71 2.49 8.79
C SER A 157 -23.38 3.93 9.16
N ILE A 158 -24.35 4.81 8.97
CA ILE A 158 -24.27 6.24 9.32
C ILE A 158 -25.21 6.48 10.48
N GLN A 159 -24.65 6.86 11.61
CA GLN A 159 -25.36 7.14 12.84
C GLN A 159 -26.11 8.48 12.76
N ASP A 160 -27.12 8.65 13.62
CA ASP A 160 -27.87 9.89 13.79
C ASP A 160 -27.01 11.09 14.25
N ASP A 161 -25.77 10.87 14.64
CA ASP A 161 -24.75 11.89 14.90
C ASP A 161 -23.65 11.96 13.83
N GLU A 162 -23.97 11.49 12.61
CA GLU A 162 -23.13 11.53 11.41
C GLU A 162 -21.86 10.67 11.47
N LEU A 163 -21.67 9.87 12.52
CA LEU A 163 -20.55 8.95 12.60
C LEU A 163 -20.74 7.75 11.67
N LEU A 164 -19.70 7.45 10.89
CA LEU A 164 -19.63 6.29 10.01
C LEU A 164 -18.93 5.12 10.72
N VAL A 165 -19.52 3.93 10.56
CA VAL A 165 -18.97 2.67 11.05
C VAL A 165 -19.03 1.59 9.96
N ASP A 166 -17.94 0.87 9.74
CA ASP A 166 -17.94 -0.34 8.91
C ASP A 166 -18.48 -1.52 9.74
N VAL A 167 -19.73 -1.89 9.47
CA VAL A 167 -20.47 -2.91 10.22
C VAL A 167 -20.51 -4.24 9.47
N THR A 168 -19.73 -4.40 8.40
CA THR A 168 -19.76 -5.57 7.51
C THR A 168 -19.65 -6.89 8.25
N SER A 169 -18.78 -7.01 9.25
CA SER A 169 -18.57 -8.27 9.99
C SER A 169 -19.81 -8.76 10.74
N ARG A 170 -20.79 -7.89 10.98
CA ARG A 170 -22.08 -8.25 11.57
C ARG A 170 -23.01 -8.97 10.61
N TYR A 171 -22.92 -8.63 9.33
CA TYR A 171 -23.80 -9.11 8.27
C TYR A 171 -23.19 -10.29 7.50
N THR A 172 -21.88 -10.53 7.65
CA THR A 172 -21.15 -11.57 6.92
C THR A 172 -20.74 -12.71 7.84
N VAL A 173 -21.14 -13.94 7.51
CA VAL A 173 -20.67 -15.15 8.23
C VAL A 173 -19.25 -15.53 7.81
N GLN A 174 -18.92 -15.33 6.53
CA GLN A 174 -17.63 -15.71 5.92
C GLN A 174 -16.77 -14.47 5.68
N TRP A 175 -16.28 -13.85 6.76
CA TRP A 175 -15.49 -12.61 6.70
C TRP A 175 -14.35 -12.67 5.67
N ARG A 176 -13.64 -13.81 5.59
CA ARG A 176 -12.61 -14.04 4.57
C ARG A 176 -13.08 -13.70 3.16
N LYS A 177 -14.25 -14.19 2.75
CA LYS A 177 -14.76 -14.00 1.39
C LYS A 177 -15.16 -12.55 1.15
N SER A 178 -15.73 -11.89 2.15
CA SER A 178 -16.04 -10.47 2.10
C SER A 178 -14.77 -9.62 1.99
N SER A 179 -13.73 -9.97 2.74
CA SER A 179 -12.42 -9.30 2.71
C SER A 179 -11.72 -9.43 1.36
N GLU A 180 -11.82 -10.59 0.68
CA GLU A 180 -11.29 -10.80 -0.67
C GLU A 180 -11.93 -9.89 -1.74
N LEU A 181 -13.16 -9.39 -1.50
CA LEU A 181 -13.87 -8.48 -2.40
C LEU A 181 -13.55 -7.00 -2.16
N ARG A 182 -12.81 -6.68 -1.09
CA ARG A 182 -12.44 -5.30 -0.73
C ARG A 182 -11.19 -4.84 -1.47
N LEU A 183 -11.10 -3.53 -1.74
CA LEU A 183 -9.92 -2.90 -2.34
C LEU A 183 -8.72 -2.91 -1.40
N ALA A 184 -8.89 -2.42 -0.17
CA ALA A 184 -7.92 -2.51 0.92
C ALA A 184 -8.59 -2.12 2.25
N ASP A 185 -8.37 -2.90 3.31
CA ASP A 185 -8.94 -2.65 4.63
C ASP A 185 -8.35 -1.38 5.29
N SER A 186 -7.06 -1.10 5.04
CA SER A 186 -6.41 0.12 5.52
C SER A 186 -6.97 1.39 4.87
N TRP A 187 -7.29 1.34 3.58
CA TRP A 187 -7.91 2.45 2.87
C TRP A 187 -9.31 2.72 3.43
N GLN A 188 -10.14 1.68 3.61
CA GLN A 188 -11.47 1.83 4.18
C GLN A 188 -11.43 2.47 5.58
N LYS A 189 -10.50 2.03 6.43
CA LYS A 189 -10.29 2.61 7.77
C LYS A 189 -9.94 4.09 7.71
N GLN A 190 -9.02 4.48 6.82
CA GLN A 190 -8.63 5.88 6.63
C GLN A 190 -9.77 6.75 6.11
N VAL A 191 -10.58 6.22 5.18
CA VAL A 191 -11.76 6.93 4.65
C VAL A 191 -12.75 7.20 5.78
N ILE A 192 -13.14 6.17 6.54
CA ILE A 192 -14.08 6.32 7.65
C ILE A 192 -13.54 7.26 8.73
N GLU A 193 -12.26 7.13 9.09
CA GLU A 193 -11.61 8.00 10.08
C GLU A 193 -11.68 9.46 9.65
N ARG A 194 -11.34 9.76 8.39
CA ARG A 194 -11.41 11.12 7.85
C ARG A 194 -12.83 11.69 7.80
N PHE A 195 -13.81 10.89 7.39
CA PHE A 195 -15.21 11.33 7.42
C PHE A 195 -15.70 11.61 8.84
N ASN A 196 -15.26 10.80 9.82
CA ASN A 196 -15.61 11.02 11.22
C ASN A 196 -14.91 12.25 11.80
N GLU A 197 -13.65 12.51 11.44
CA GLU A 197 -12.93 13.75 11.78
C GLU A 197 -13.69 14.98 11.25
N ASP A 198 -14.06 14.97 9.97
CA ASP A 198 -14.82 16.05 9.33
C ASP A 198 -16.19 16.27 10.03
N ALA A 199 -16.87 15.20 10.44
CA ALA A 199 -18.14 15.26 11.17
C ALA A 199 -17.98 15.87 12.58
N VAL A 200 -16.91 15.52 13.30
CA VAL A 200 -16.60 16.12 14.62
C VAL A 200 -16.31 17.62 14.48
N ASP A 201 -15.54 18.02 13.47
CA ASP A 201 -15.19 19.42 13.21
C ASP A 201 -16.42 20.27 12.86
N GLN A 202 -17.34 19.74 12.04
CA GLN A 202 -18.61 20.42 11.71
C GLN A 202 -19.54 20.53 12.91
N ARG A 203 -19.52 19.52 13.81
CA ARG A 203 -20.34 19.50 15.02
C ARG A 203 -19.85 20.48 16.09
N ALA A 204 -18.55 20.73 16.21
CA ALA A 204 -18.01 21.75 17.11
C ALA A 204 -18.58 23.16 16.83
N VAL A 205 -19.05 23.40 15.60
CA VAL A 205 -19.70 24.65 15.18
C VAL A 205 -21.20 24.69 15.54
N THR A 206 -21.83 23.54 15.78
CA THR A 206 -23.31 23.39 15.86
C THR A 206 -23.81 22.84 17.21
N ALA A 207 -22.92 22.52 18.16
CA ALA A 207 -23.26 21.75 19.35
C ALA A 207 -24.08 22.53 20.40
N SER A 208 -25.40 22.38 20.35
CA SER A 208 -26.32 22.59 21.48
C SER A 208 -27.46 21.54 21.45
N ALA A 209 -27.17 20.24 21.51
CA ALA A 209 -28.26 19.23 21.51
C ALA A 209 -27.95 17.79 21.97
N THR A 210 -26.75 17.42 22.46
CA THR A 210 -26.50 16.00 22.87
C THR A 210 -26.11 15.85 24.33
N LEU A 211 -26.77 14.90 25.00
CA LEU A 211 -26.61 14.54 26.42
C LEU A 211 -25.35 13.69 26.71
N LEU A 212 -24.64 13.21 25.67
CA LEU A 212 -23.46 12.36 25.80
C LEU A 212 -22.18 13.19 25.64
N THR A 213 -21.19 12.91 26.49
CA THR A 213 -19.86 13.53 26.36
C THR A 213 -19.11 12.96 25.14
N PRO A 214 -18.19 13.72 24.52
CA PRO A 214 -17.31 13.19 23.48
C PRO A 214 -16.57 11.91 23.89
N GLU A 215 -16.18 11.80 25.16
CA GLU A 215 -15.53 10.64 25.75
C GLU A 215 -16.44 9.39 25.76
N ASP A 216 -17.73 9.56 26.09
CA ASP A 216 -18.69 8.46 26.09
C ASP A 216 -18.93 7.91 24.67
N VAL A 217 -19.03 8.81 23.69
CA VAL A 217 -19.19 8.44 22.27
C VAL A 217 -17.97 7.67 21.78
N LYS A 218 -16.76 8.15 22.12
CA LYS A 218 -15.51 7.49 21.76
C LYS A 218 -15.42 6.09 22.37
N LYS A 219 -15.76 5.95 23.66
CA LYS A 219 -15.76 4.66 24.35
C LYS A 219 -16.74 3.67 23.72
N ALA A 220 -17.97 4.10 23.43
CA ALA A 220 -18.97 3.26 22.78
C ALA A 220 -18.49 2.76 21.40
N LEU A 221 -17.84 3.65 20.63
CA LEU A 221 -17.28 3.32 19.32
C LEU A 221 -16.09 2.34 19.42
N GLU A 222 -15.23 2.49 20.44
CA GLU A 222 -14.15 1.54 20.73
C GLU A 222 -14.68 0.16 21.13
N ASP A 223 -15.72 0.11 21.95
CA ASP A 223 -16.33 -1.15 22.39
C ASP A 223 -17.09 -1.84 21.23
N GLU A 224 -17.76 -1.09 20.36
CA GLU A 224 -18.34 -1.63 19.12
C GLU A 224 -17.24 -2.15 18.18
N LYS A 225 -16.14 -1.42 18.00
CA LYS A 225 -15.00 -1.89 17.21
C LYS A 225 -14.48 -3.25 17.72
N LYS A 226 -14.32 -3.41 19.03
CA LYS A 226 -13.92 -4.70 19.63
C LYS A 226 -14.93 -5.80 19.36
N SER A 227 -16.23 -5.51 19.48
CA SER A 227 -17.30 -6.46 19.17
C SER A 227 -17.26 -6.90 17.70
N LEU A 228 -17.14 -5.94 16.77
CA LEU A 228 -17.06 -6.21 15.33
C LEU A 228 -15.79 -6.98 14.94
N GLU A 229 -14.65 -6.70 15.57
CA GLU A 229 -13.41 -7.49 15.39
C GLU A 229 -13.58 -8.90 15.94
N THR A 230 -14.28 -9.08 17.07
CA THR A 230 -14.59 -10.40 17.63
C THR A 230 -15.42 -11.24 16.66
N LEU A 231 -16.37 -10.63 15.94
CA LEU A 231 -17.15 -11.32 14.91
C LEU A 231 -16.29 -11.76 13.72
N LYS A 232 -15.28 -10.97 13.33
CA LYS A 232 -14.30 -11.39 12.30
C LYS A 232 -13.48 -12.60 12.77
N LEU A 233 -13.15 -12.63 14.06
CA LEU A 233 -12.40 -13.70 14.71
C LEU A 233 -13.23 -14.97 14.95
N ALA A 234 -14.54 -14.84 15.06
CA ALA A 234 -15.48 -15.94 15.27
C ALA A 234 -15.72 -16.78 13.98
N GLU A 235 -15.10 -16.43 12.85
CA GLU A 235 -15.13 -17.26 11.64
C GLU A 235 -14.59 -18.66 11.97
N GLY A 236 -15.44 -19.68 11.77
CA GLY A 236 -15.06 -21.07 12.04
C GLY A 236 -13.89 -21.54 11.18
N LEU A 237 -13.31 -22.68 11.56
CA LEU A 237 -12.22 -23.28 10.80
C LEU A 237 -12.65 -23.52 9.33
N PRO A 238 -11.81 -23.17 8.34
CA PRO A 238 -12.06 -23.50 6.95
C PRO A 238 -12.35 -24.98 6.74
N THR A 239 -13.30 -25.28 5.86
CA THR A 239 -13.71 -26.66 5.54
C THR A 239 -12.89 -27.31 4.43
N SER A 240 -11.92 -26.58 3.83
CA SER A 240 -11.09 -27.06 2.73
C SER A 240 -9.63 -26.61 2.86
N VAL A 241 -8.71 -27.39 2.28
CA VAL A 241 -7.26 -27.08 2.28
C VAL A 241 -6.97 -25.72 1.64
N GLU A 242 -7.55 -25.42 0.47
CA GLU A 242 -7.38 -24.11 -0.18
C GLU A 242 -8.02 -22.97 0.64
N GLY A 243 -9.07 -23.30 1.41
CA GLY A 243 -9.65 -22.45 2.44
C GLY A 243 -8.65 -22.04 3.53
N PHE A 244 -7.68 -22.87 3.88
CA PHE A 244 -6.61 -22.48 4.81
C PHE A 244 -5.48 -21.67 4.17
N ARG A 245 -5.27 -21.76 2.85
CA ARG A 245 -4.13 -21.10 2.19
C ARG A 245 -4.22 -19.57 2.24
N LYS A 246 -5.41 -19.03 1.97
CA LYS A 246 -5.73 -17.59 1.99
C LYS A 246 -6.55 -17.17 3.21
N HIS A 247 -6.68 -18.02 4.25
CA HIS A 247 -7.41 -17.61 5.45
C HIS A 247 -6.66 -16.51 6.18
N HIS A 248 -7.38 -15.56 6.78
CA HIS A 248 -6.76 -14.43 7.47
C HIS A 248 -6.18 -14.84 8.84
N LEU A 249 -6.84 -15.74 9.57
CA LEU A 249 -6.41 -16.18 10.91
C LEU A 249 -5.65 -17.50 10.96
N TYR A 250 -5.90 -18.41 10.02
CA TYR A 250 -5.51 -19.81 10.16
C TYR A 250 -4.64 -20.23 9.00
N CYS A 251 -3.71 -21.13 9.25
CA CYS A 251 -2.91 -21.75 8.20
C CYS A 251 -2.58 -23.19 8.59
N LEU A 252 -2.32 -24.00 7.56
CA LEU A 252 -1.75 -25.33 7.72
C LEU A 252 -0.25 -25.24 7.53
N GLU A 253 0.49 -26.13 8.18
CA GLU A 253 1.96 -26.14 8.11
C GLU A 253 2.50 -26.28 6.68
N ARG A 254 1.82 -27.08 5.86
CA ARG A 254 2.14 -27.26 4.44
C ARG A 254 2.10 -25.99 3.58
N HIS A 255 1.49 -24.91 4.07
CA HIS A 255 1.38 -23.65 3.35
C HIS A 255 2.53 -22.68 3.65
N LEU A 256 3.39 -22.99 4.63
CA LEU A 256 4.52 -22.13 4.95
C LEU A 256 5.56 -22.13 3.84
N GLY A 257 6.07 -20.95 3.52
CA GLY A 257 7.16 -20.76 2.59
C GLY A 257 8.49 -21.32 3.10
N GLN A 258 9.47 -21.41 2.21
CA GLN A 258 10.82 -21.84 2.57
C GLN A 258 11.48 -20.92 3.60
N LEU A 259 11.19 -19.61 3.55
CA LEU A 259 11.70 -18.58 4.45
C LEU A 259 10.73 -18.22 5.58
N GLU A 260 9.87 -19.15 5.98
CA GLU A 260 8.90 -18.97 7.06
C GLU A 260 8.97 -20.15 8.04
N CYS A 261 8.59 -19.88 9.29
CA CYS A 261 8.32 -20.92 10.28
C CYS A 261 7.20 -20.49 11.24
N LEU A 262 6.85 -21.38 12.17
CA LEU A 262 5.86 -21.13 13.21
C LEU A 262 6.54 -20.79 14.54
N HIS A 263 6.25 -19.63 15.09
CA HIS A 263 6.71 -19.21 16.42
C HIS A 263 5.72 -18.25 17.11
N PRO A 264 5.24 -18.58 18.33
CA PRO A 264 5.35 -19.87 18.98
C PRO A 264 4.60 -20.96 18.20
N ARG A 265 5.08 -22.20 18.27
CA ARG A 265 4.43 -23.34 17.61
C ARG A 265 3.26 -23.84 18.43
N LYS A 266 2.15 -23.11 18.42
CA LYS A 266 0.91 -23.45 19.16
C LYS A 266 -0.18 -23.94 18.21
N VAL A 267 -0.61 -25.19 18.38
CA VAL A 267 -1.73 -25.79 17.64
C VAL A 267 -3.04 -25.24 18.20
N VAL A 268 -3.92 -24.75 17.33
CA VAL A 268 -5.25 -24.21 17.70
C VAL A 268 -6.40 -25.15 17.34
N GLY A 269 -6.17 -26.13 16.48
CA GLY A 269 -7.17 -27.11 16.09
C GLY A 269 -6.61 -28.16 15.14
N LEU A 270 -7.47 -29.07 14.72
CA LEU A 270 -7.15 -30.12 13.76
C LEU A 270 -8.09 -30.03 12.56
N PHE A 271 -7.54 -30.14 11.35
CA PHE A 271 -8.30 -30.27 10.11
C PHE A 271 -7.85 -31.52 9.38
N ASN A 272 -8.73 -32.52 9.25
CA ASN A 272 -8.41 -33.82 8.65
C ASN A 272 -7.12 -34.45 9.20
N GLY A 273 -6.95 -34.40 10.53
CA GLY A 273 -5.75 -34.88 11.22
C GLY A 273 -4.52 -33.97 11.13
N GLN A 274 -4.59 -32.84 10.40
CA GLN A 274 -3.48 -31.89 10.26
C GLN A 274 -3.58 -30.78 11.31
N PRO A 275 -2.48 -30.41 11.98
CA PRO A 275 -2.46 -29.30 12.92
C PRO A 275 -2.73 -27.98 12.20
N VAL A 276 -3.69 -27.23 12.73
CA VAL A 276 -4.00 -25.86 12.33
C VAL A 276 -3.27 -24.91 13.26
N PHE A 277 -2.66 -23.88 12.68
CA PHE A 277 -1.93 -22.84 13.40
C PHE A 277 -2.55 -21.47 13.12
N LEU A 278 -2.32 -20.52 14.02
CA LEU A 278 -2.63 -19.12 13.76
C LEU A 278 -1.61 -18.54 12.78
N ARG A 279 -2.12 -17.74 11.84
CA ARG A 279 -1.29 -17.08 10.83
C ARG A 279 -0.39 -16.01 11.44
N GLU A 280 -0.77 -15.45 12.59
CA GLU A 280 0.08 -14.56 13.39
C GLU A 280 1.37 -15.25 13.91
N HIS A 281 1.34 -16.58 14.08
CA HIS A 281 2.51 -17.34 14.45
C HIS A 281 3.42 -17.64 13.25
N VAL A 282 3.00 -17.36 12.02
CA VAL A 282 3.87 -17.49 10.85
C VAL A 282 4.83 -16.32 10.85
N GLN A 283 6.11 -16.61 11.08
CA GLN A 283 7.14 -15.61 11.20
C GLN A 283 8.11 -15.68 10.02
N PRO A 284 8.50 -14.52 9.46
CA PRO A 284 9.50 -14.47 8.40
C PRO A 284 10.89 -14.78 8.96
N LEU A 285 11.64 -15.58 8.22
CA LEU A 285 12.99 -15.98 8.54
C LEU A 285 13.99 -15.32 7.59
N ARG A 286 15.15 -14.94 8.13
CA ARG A 286 16.23 -14.31 7.37
C ARG A 286 17.58 -14.80 7.87
N SER A 287 18.58 -14.81 6.99
CA SER A 287 19.96 -15.06 7.41
C SER A 287 20.45 -13.95 8.35
N ALA A 288 21.47 -14.25 9.15
CA ALA A 288 22.09 -13.26 10.04
C ALA A 288 22.53 -12.00 9.28
N PHE A 289 23.06 -12.18 8.07
CA PHE A 289 23.44 -11.09 7.17
C PHE A 289 22.24 -10.20 6.76
N LYS A 290 21.12 -10.82 6.36
CA LYS A 290 19.89 -10.08 6.01
C LYS A 290 19.30 -9.36 7.21
N TRP A 291 19.38 -9.93 8.42
CA TRP A 291 18.97 -9.22 9.64
C TRP A 291 19.87 -8.01 9.92
N ARG A 292 21.19 -8.13 9.72
CA ARG A 292 22.13 -7.02 9.88
C ARG A 292 21.74 -5.84 8.99
N ARG A 293 21.44 -6.07 7.71
CA ARG A 293 20.97 -5.02 6.79
C ARG A 293 19.67 -4.34 7.24
N LEU A 294 18.84 -5.03 8.04
CA LEU A 294 17.63 -4.45 8.65
C LEU A 294 17.89 -3.74 9.98
N GLY A 295 19.14 -3.61 10.41
CA GLY A 295 19.51 -2.99 11.67
C GLY A 295 19.28 -3.91 12.87
N ARG A 296 19.44 -5.22 12.70
CA ARG A 296 19.33 -6.19 13.79
C ARG A 296 20.44 -7.22 13.76
N VAL A 297 20.84 -7.73 14.92
CA VAL A 297 21.88 -8.76 15.05
C VAL A 297 21.27 -10.00 15.70
N VAL A 298 21.72 -11.19 15.30
CA VAL A 298 21.35 -12.44 15.96
C VAL A 298 22.05 -12.50 17.31
N LYS A 299 21.28 -12.74 18.38
CA LYS A 299 21.81 -12.89 19.75
C LYS A 299 22.88 -13.97 19.77
N GLU A 300 23.97 -13.76 20.49
CA GLU A 300 25.07 -14.74 20.54
C GLU A 300 24.58 -16.13 20.97
N SER A 301 23.71 -16.18 21.99
CA SER A 301 23.09 -17.41 22.51
C SER A 301 22.17 -18.14 21.52
N GLU A 302 21.73 -17.46 20.45
CA GLU A 302 20.81 -17.99 19.44
C GLU A 302 21.53 -18.37 18.14
N ARG A 303 22.81 -18.00 17.95
CA ARG A 303 23.55 -18.25 16.71
C ARG A 303 23.67 -19.74 16.38
N GLU A 304 23.81 -20.57 17.40
CA GLU A 304 23.87 -22.03 17.27
C GLU A 304 22.49 -22.70 17.17
N LYS A 305 21.40 -21.93 17.29
CA LYS A 305 20.01 -22.43 17.27
C LYS A 305 19.18 -21.82 16.14
N PRO A 306 19.53 -21.99 14.84
CA PRO A 306 18.70 -21.45 13.77
C PRO A 306 17.27 -21.99 13.81
N ALA A 307 16.29 -21.13 13.54
CA ALA A 307 14.89 -21.55 13.44
C ALA A 307 14.66 -22.51 12.27
N LYS A 308 15.47 -22.40 11.20
CA LYS A 308 15.40 -23.27 10.03
C LYS A 308 16.73 -23.30 9.29
N TRP A 309 17.07 -24.45 8.73
CA TRP A 309 18.19 -24.60 7.81
C TRP A 309 17.66 -24.67 6.37
N GLN A 310 18.25 -23.90 5.46
CA GLN A 310 17.91 -23.93 4.04
C GLN A 310 19.07 -24.54 3.26
N SER A 311 18.84 -25.69 2.63
CA SER A 311 19.83 -26.26 1.72
C SER A 311 19.96 -25.39 0.46
N ARG A 312 21.20 -25.04 0.09
CA ARG A 312 21.51 -24.41 -1.19
C ARG A 312 21.48 -25.48 -2.28
N GLY A 313 20.31 -25.73 -2.86
CA GLY A 313 20.18 -26.60 -4.03
C GLY A 313 20.75 -25.91 -5.28
N GLY A 314 21.86 -26.42 -5.81
CA GLY A 314 22.44 -25.95 -7.06
C GLY A 314 23.33 -27.01 -7.72
N ASP A 315 23.01 -27.34 -8.97
CA ASP A 315 23.83 -28.09 -9.92
C ASP A 315 25.21 -27.41 -10.09
N PRO A 316 26.35 -28.13 -9.98
CA PRO A 316 27.70 -27.58 -10.13
C PRO A 316 27.96 -26.86 -11.46
N SER A 317 27.11 -27.05 -12.48
CA SER A 317 27.30 -26.52 -13.84
C SER A 317 26.62 -25.17 -14.11
N SER A 318 25.74 -24.69 -13.22
CA SER A 318 25.13 -23.37 -13.38
C SER A 318 26.06 -22.27 -12.87
N LYS A 319 26.65 -21.51 -13.81
CA LYS A 319 27.34 -20.26 -13.47
C LYS A 319 26.38 -19.39 -12.63
N PRO A 320 26.81 -18.87 -11.47
CA PRO A 320 25.91 -18.16 -10.56
C PRO A 320 25.40 -16.89 -11.24
N ALA A 321 24.11 -16.87 -11.57
CA ALA A 321 23.40 -15.64 -11.85
C ALA A 321 23.22 -14.90 -10.52
N ASP A 322 24.22 -14.08 -10.20
CA ASP A 322 24.09 -12.76 -9.56
C ASP A 322 23.17 -12.63 -8.33
N ASP A 323 23.26 -13.60 -7.40
CA ASP A 323 22.77 -13.47 -6.02
C ASP A 323 23.88 -13.87 -5.02
N SER A 324 25.15 -13.64 -5.41
CA SER A 324 26.35 -13.86 -4.60
C SER A 324 26.66 -12.68 -3.68
N ASP A 325 25.63 -12.15 -3.02
CA ASP A 325 25.74 -11.09 -2.02
C ASP A 325 25.81 -11.66 -0.58
N ASP A 326 25.87 -13.00 -0.44
CA ASP A 326 25.87 -13.76 0.82
C ASP A 326 27.19 -14.51 1.08
N SER A 327 28.23 -14.24 0.28
CA SER A 327 29.57 -14.82 0.43
C SER A 327 30.62 -13.71 0.51
N GLY A 328 30.58 -12.93 1.59
CA GLY A 328 31.58 -11.90 1.85
C GLY A 328 31.48 -11.37 3.28
N ASP A 329 32.44 -11.78 4.10
CA ASP A 329 32.77 -11.32 5.45
C ASP A 329 31.91 -11.72 6.66
N GLY A 330 32.52 -12.52 7.56
CA GLY A 330 32.41 -12.35 9.02
C GLY A 330 31.88 -13.54 9.84
N ASP A 331 32.80 -14.43 10.25
CA ASP A 331 32.75 -15.33 11.43
C ASP A 331 31.71 -16.45 11.51
N GLY A 332 31.91 -17.45 10.65
CA GLY A 332 31.46 -18.83 10.86
C GLY A 332 32.37 -19.78 10.11
N LYS A 333 33.25 -20.48 10.84
CA LYS A 333 34.26 -21.43 10.33
C LYS A 333 33.64 -22.37 9.27
N PRO A 334 34.20 -22.48 8.04
CA PRO A 334 33.68 -23.38 7.03
C PRO A 334 34.19 -24.79 7.30
N GLY A 335 33.39 -25.59 7.99
CA GLY A 335 33.59 -27.03 8.13
C GLY A 335 32.49 -27.80 7.43
N GLY A 336 32.79 -28.38 6.26
CA GLY A 336 32.06 -29.52 5.70
C GLY A 336 30.88 -29.22 4.75
N THR A 337 31.04 -29.65 3.50
CA THR A 337 30.01 -30.29 2.62
C THR A 337 28.57 -29.77 2.70
N GLY A 338 28.17 -29.01 1.67
CA GLY A 338 26.78 -28.60 1.41
C GLY A 338 26.32 -27.47 2.33
N THR A 339 26.69 -26.22 2.02
CA THR A 339 26.45 -25.04 2.86
C THR A 339 24.96 -24.74 3.00
N SER A 340 24.32 -25.40 3.97
CA SER A 340 22.99 -25.06 4.43
C SER A 340 23.03 -23.68 5.09
N LEU A 341 22.18 -22.77 4.62
CA LEU A 341 22.08 -21.41 5.14
C LEU A 341 21.22 -21.40 6.41
N ALA A 342 21.78 -20.94 7.51
CA ALA A 342 21.06 -20.74 8.77
C ALA A 342 20.09 -19.55 8.67
N LEU A 343 18.83 -19.77 9.03
CA LEU A 343 17.80 -18.74 9.04
C LEU A 343 17.27 -18.53 10.46
N PHE A 344 17.11 -17.26 10.83
CA PHE A 344 16.69 -16.82 12.15
C PHE A 344 15.43 -15.98 12.06
N GLY A 345 14.63 -16.01 13.11
CA GLY A 345 13.46 -15.15 13.26
C GLY A 345 13.74 -13.86 14.03
N LEU A 346 12.73 -12.99 14.10
CA LEU A 346 12.82 -11.71 14.81
C LEU A 346 13.10 -11.91 16.32
N TRP A 347 12.51 -12.93 16.96
CA TRP A 347 12.68 -13.20 18.40
C TRP A 347 14.11 -13.60 18.80
N GLN A 348 14.89 -14.10 17.84
CA GLN A 348 16.29 -14.53 18.02
C GLN A 348 17.29 -13.39 17.88
N THR A 349 16.79 -12.18 17.69
CA THR A 349 17.55 -11.05 17.21
C THR A 349 17.35 -9.84 18.14
N THR A 350 18.37 -9.02 18.29
CA THR A 350 18.37 -7.74 19.04
C THR A 350 18.63 -6.59 18.09
N GLU A 351 18.34 -5.36 18.52
CA GLU A 351 18.66 -4.16 17.74
C GLU A 351 20.17 -4.05 17.52
N PHE A 352 20.56 -3.63 16.31
CA PHE A 352 21.95 -3.35 15.99
C PHE A 352 22.37 -2.03 16.63
N GLU A 353 23.45 -2.07 17.41
CA GLU A 353 24.07 -0.86 17.93
C GLU A 353 25.19 -0.42 16.97
N PRO A 354 25.04 0.74 16.32
CA PRO A 354 26.09 1.25 15.44
C PRO A 354 27.32 1.66 16.24
N PRO A 355 28.54 1.58 15.65
CA PRO A 355 29.75 2.06 16.31
C PRO A 355 29.58 3.51 16.79
N PRO A 356 29.99 3.84 18.03
CA PRO A 356 29.82 5.17 18.56
C PRO A 356 30.72 6.19 17.84
N MET A 357 30.34 7.46 17.93
CA MET A 357 31.20 8.57 17.53
C MET A 357 32.44 8.62 18.42
N VAL A 358 33.63 8.77 17.84
CA VAL A 358 34.91 8.86 18.57
C VAL A 358 35.47 10.27 18.41
N ASP A 359 35.68 11.00 19.51
CA ASP A 359 36.17 12.39 19.52
C ASP A 359 35.38 13.34 18.60
N GLY A 360 34.05 13.16 18.52
CA GLY A 360 33.19 13.94 17.63
C GLY A 360 33.35 13.61 16.13
N ARG A 361 34.11 12.56 15.79
CA ARG A 361 34.35 12.09 14.41
C ARG A 361 33.50 10.85 14.10
N VAL A 362 33.11 10.76 12.84
CA VAL A 362 32.31 9.64 12.35
C VAL A 362 33.20 8.41 12.19
N PRO A 363 32.83 7.25 12.77
CA PRO A 363 33.59 6.01 12.61
C PRO A 363 33.57 5.58 11.13
N LYS A 364 34.71 5.07 10.65
CA LYS A 364 34.90 4.59 9.28
C LYS A 364 35.37 3.14 9.30
N ASN A 365 34.93 2.36 8.33
CA ASN A 365 35.46 1.02 8.07
C ASN A 365 36.87 1.12 7.44
N GLN A 366 37.50 -0.04 7.20
CA GLN A 366 38.82 -0.15 6.56
C GLN A 366 38.90 0.51 5.16
N TYR A 367 37.76 0.71 4.50
CA TYR A 367 37.66 1.37 3.19
C TYR A 367 37.40 2.88 3.29
N GLY A 368 37.40 3.45 4.51
CA GLY A 368 37.18 4.87 4.74
C GLY A 368 35.72 5.32 4.66
N ASN A 369 34.77 4.38 4.59
CA ASN A 369 33.34 4.64 4.44
C ASN A 369 32.54 4.08 5.64
N LEU A 370 31.24 4.37 5.69
CA LEU A 370 30.33 3.70 6.62
C LEU A 370 29.17 3.05 5.86
N GLU A 371 28.89 1.80 6.18
CA GLU A 371 27.78 1.05 5.58
C GLU A 371 26.46 1.38 6.29
N VAL A 372 25.52 1.94 5.54
CA VAL A 372 24.21 2.37 6.04
C VAL A 372 23.11 1.68 5.26
N TRP A 373 22.75 0.47 5.71
CA TRP A 373 21.70 -0.33 5.09
C TRP A 373 20.29 0.09 5.54
N SER A 374 20.19 0.66 6.74
CA SER A 374 18.97 1.18 7.35
C SER A 374 19.31 2.37 8.27
N PRO A 375 18.32 3.18 8.70
CA PRO A 375 18.55 4.28 9.64
C PRO A 375 19.23 3.85 10.95
N ALA A 376 19.06 2.60 11.39
CA ALA A 376 19.69 2.06 12.60
C ALA A 376 21.23 1.94 12.51
N HIS A 377 21.80 2.01 11.29
CA HIS A 377 23.24 1.95 11.09
C HIS A 377 23.93 3.31 11.29
N VAL A 378 23.17 4.40 11.44
CA VAL A 378 23.72 5.73 11.67
C VAL A 378 24.11 5.85 13.14
N PRO A 379 25.38 6.16 13.48
CA PRO A 379 25.82 6.36 14.85
C PRO A 379 24.98 7.39 15.59
N ARG A 380 24.80 7.20 16.91
CA ARG A 380 24.14 8.19 17.75
C ARG A 380 24.92 9.51 17.71
N GLY A 381 24.22 10.63 17.54
CA GLY A 381 24.85 11.95 17.37
C GLY A 381 25.39 12.23 15.96
N ALA A 382 25.16 11.34 14.99
CA ALA A 382 25.42 11.55 13.58
C ALA A 382 24.13 11.61 12.76
N VAL A 383 24.22 12.21 11.57
CA VAL A 383 23.11 12.34 10.63
C VAL A 383 23.54 11.92 9.22
N HIS A 384 22.64 11.28 8.48
CA HIS A 384 22.85 10.86 7.10
C HIS A 384 22.28 11.88 6.11
N LEU A 385 23.16 12.67 5.48
CA LEU A 385 22.80 13.69 4.49
C LEU A 385 22.88 13.14 3.06
N ARG A 386 21.72 12.87 2.45
CA ARG A 386 21.60 12.35 1.08
C ARG A 386 21.45 13.46 0.04
N LEU A 387 22.46 14.31 -0.06
CA LEU A 387 22.49 15.44 -0.99
C LEU A 387 23.55 15.26 -2.11
N PRO A 388 23.32 15.78 -3.32
CA PRO A 388 24.27 15.65 -4.42
C PRO A 388 25.51 16.52 -4.18
N ARG A 389 26.70 15.94 -4.39
CA ARG A 389 28.01 16.61 -4.25
C ARG A 389 28.25 17.27 -2.88
N ILE A 390 27.63 16.73 -1.83
CA ILE A 390 27.77 17.23 -0.46
C ILE A 390 29.14 16.91 0.15
N ASP A 391 29.76 15.84 -0.31
CA ASP A 391 31.14 15.42 -0.02
C ASP A 391 32.15 16.53 -0.33
N ALA A 392 32.08 17.11 -1.53
CA ALA A 392 32.97 18.21 -1.93
C ALA A 392 32.77 19.48 -1.09
N ILE A 393 31.54 19.71 -0.60
CA ILE A 393 31.23 20.86 0.26
C ILE A 393 31.79 20.62 1.67
N ALA A 394 31.59 19.42 2.22
CA ALA A 394 32.15 19.06 3.52
C ALA A 394 33.67 19.11 3.53
N GLU A 395 34.32 18.65 2.45
CA GLU A 395 35.77 18.76 2.28
C GLU A 395 36.22 20.24 2.23
N SER A 396 35.51 21.10 1.50
CA SER A 396 35.84 22.53 1.43
C SER A 396 35.71 23.28 2.76
N LEU A 397 34.84 22.81 3.65
CA LEU A 397 34.63 23.36 4.99
C LEU A 397 35.52 22.71 6.06
N GLY A 398 36.32 21.70 5.69
CA GLY A 398 37.16 20.95 6.65
C GLY A 398 36.35 20.12 7.66
N ILE A 399 35.09 19.79 7.36
CA ILE A 399 34.21 19.05 8.26
C ILE A 399 34.50 17.55 8.14
N ASN A 400 34.62 16.84 9.27
CA ASN A 400 34.79 15.40 9.27
C ASN A 400 33.50 14.69 8.82
N PHE A 401 33.62 13.83 7.80
CA PHE A 401 32.51 13.04 7.29
C PHE A 401 32.96 11.64 6.89
N ALA A 402 32.00 10.71 6.79
CA ALA A 402 32.17 9.39 6.18
C ALA A 402 31.21 9.24 4.98
N PRO A 403 31.67 8.81 3.79
CA PRO A 403 30.77 8.46 2.70
C PRO A 403 29.84 7.31 3.10
N ALA A 404 28.55 7.45 2.81
CA ALA A 404 27.53 6.47 3.19
C ALA A 404 27.31 5.43 2.08
N VAL A 405 27.76 4.19 2.28
CA VAL A 405 27.49 3.07 1.37
C VAL A 405 26.13 2.49 1.69
N VAL A 406 25.16 2.63 0.78
CA VAL A 406 23.76 2.19 1.00
C VAL A 406 23.40 0.92 0.23
N GLY A 407 24.36 0.34 -0.47
CA GLY A 407 24.17 -0.83 -1.31
C GLY A 407 25.37 -1.10 -2.19
N PHE A 408 25.24 -2.13 -3.03
CA PHE A 408 26.17 -2.40 -4.13
C PHE A 408 25.41 -2.38 -5.45
N GLU A 409 26.11 -2.03 -6.53
CA GLU A 409 25.57 -2.08 -7.89
C GLU A 409 26.60 -2.70 -8.84
N VAL A 410 26.13 -3.54 -9.76
CA VAL A 410 26.99 -4.13 -10.79
C VAL A 410 27.16 -3.12 -11.91
N ARG A 411 28.39 -2.68 -12.14
CA ARG A 411 28.77 -1.82 -13.27
C ARG A 411 29.88 -2.50 -14.05
N ASN A 412 29.68 -2.67 -15.35
CA ASN A 412 30.64 -3.34 -16.25
C ASN A 412 31.07 -4.73 -15.74
N GLY A 413 30.12 -5.50 -15.19
CA GLY A 413 30.39 -6.84 -14.64
C GLY A 413 31.18 -6.87 -13.33
N ARG A 414 31.42 -5.71 -12.69
CA ARG A 414 32.05 -5.61 -11.37
C ARG A 414 31.07 -5.01 -10.35
N THR A 415 31.02 -5.61 -9.16
CA THR A 415 30.23 -5.11 -8.04
C THR A 415 30.93 -3.91 -7.40
N MET A 416 30.27 -2.75 -7.41
CA MET A 416 30.80 -1.49 -6.89
C MET A 416 29.92 -0.96 -5.76
N PRO A 417 30.48 -0.35 -4.71
CA PRO A 417 29.70 0.23 -3.62
C PRO A 417 28.89 1.43 -4.13
N LYS A 418 27.59 1.41 -3.84
CA LYS A 418 26.67 2.50 -4.12
C LYS A 418 26.68 3.48 -2.95
N VAL A 419 27.43 4.56 -3.14
CA VAL A 419 27.51 5.66 -2.18
C VAL A 419 26.32 6.61 -2.38
N ALA A 420 25.63 6.96 -1.30
CA ALA A 420 24.53 7.93 -1.32
C ALA A 420 24.70 8.94 -0.19
N GLY A 421 25.35 10.06 -0.50
CA GLY A 421 25.57 11.14 0.47
C GLY A 421 26.65 10.82 1.50
N ILE A 422 26.62 11.54 2.61
CA ILE A 422 27.63 11.48 3.67
C ILE A 422 26.98 11.37 5.06
N ILE A 423 27.74 10.88 6.02
CA ILE A 423 27.41 10.89 7.44
C ILE A 423 28.32 11.89 8.13
N VAL A 424 27.72 12.75 8.95
CA VAL A 424 28.40 13.83 9.65
C VAL A 424 27.88 13.92 11.08
N ALA A 425 28.66 14.55 11.96
CA ALA A 425 28.17 14.89 13.29
C ALA A 425 26.94 15.81 13.19
N GLN A 426 25.95 15.59 14.05
CA GLN A 426 24.70 16.35 14.07
C GLN A 426 24.94 17.86 14.28
N SER A 427 25.97 18.23 15.02
CA SER A 427 26.36 19.63 15.23
C SER A 427 26.79 20.35 13.94
N CYS A 428 27.25 19.63 12.93
CA CYS A 428 27.70 20.18 11.65
C CYS A 428 26.60 20.20 10.57
N GLU A 429 25.41 19.67 10.88
CA GLU A 429 24.32 19.50 9.91
C GLU A 429 23.87 20.84 9.31
N ALA A 430 23.53 21.81 10.16
CA ALA A 430 23.03 23.11 9.73
C ALA A 430 24.02 23.84 8.81
N ALA A 431 25.29 23.90 9.22
CA ALA A 431 26.35 24.55 8.43
C ALA A 431 26.52 23.92 7.04
N LEU A 432 26.40 22.59 6.94
CA LEU A 432 26.48 21.88 5.65
C LEU A 432 25.26 22.12 4.76
N LEU A 433 24.06 22.18 5.34
CA LEU A 433 22.85 22.46 4.59
C LEU A 433 22.87 23.88 4.01
N ASP A 434 23.30 24.87 4.80
CA ASP A 434 23.42 26.25 4.35
C ASP A 434 24.45 26.40 3.24
N ALA A 435 25.65 25.84 3.42
CA ALA A 435 26.69 25.85 2.39
C ALA A 435 26.27 25.09 1.11
N HIS A 436 25.50 24.01 1.25
CA HIS A 436 24.93 23.30 0.11
C HIS A 436 23.92 24.14 -0.64
N ALA A 437 22.99 24.79 0.07
CA ALA A 437 22.00 25.67 -0.51
C ALA A 437 22.66 26.82 -1.30
N GLU A 438 23.68 27.46 -0.72
CA GLU A 438 24.44 28.51 -1.40
C GLU A 438 25.11 27.99 -2.67
N ARG A 439 25.77 26.82 -2.60
CA ARG A 439 26.45 26.22 -3.76
C ARG A 439 25.48 25.83 -4.87
N GLN A 440 24.29 25.32 -4.52
CA GLN A 440 23.23 25.04 -5.49
C GLN A 440 22.75 26.33 -6.15
N GLN A 441 22.51 27.38 -5.37
CA GLN A 441 22.06 28.68 -5.87
C GLN A 441 23.08 29.29 -6.85
N GLN A 442 24.37 29.27 -6.50
CA GLN A 442 25.44 29.72 -7.41
C GLN A 442 25.49 28.90 -8.70
N THR A 443 25.22 27.59 -8.63
CA THR A 443 25.18 26.71 -9.82
C THR A 443 24.00 27.04 -10.71
N ILE A 444 22.82 27.28 -10.13
CA ILE A 444 21.61 27.68 -10.84
C ILE A 444 21.83 29.03 -11.53
N GLU A 445 22.35 30.03 -10.82
CA GLU A 445 22.61 31.36 -11.35
C GLU A 445 23.61 31.30 -12.53
N LYS A 446 24.71 30.55 -12.39
CA LYS A 446 25.67 30.33 -13.50
C LYS A 446 25.01 29.65 -14.71
N ALA A 447 24.11 28.68 -14.49
CA ALA A 447 23.38 28.01 -15.56
C ALA A 447 22.39 28.97 -16.25
N ILE A 448 21.70 29.82 -15.49
CA ILE A 448 20.82 30.87 -16.01
C ILE A 448 21.62 31.85 -16.86
N GLN A 449 22.75 32.34 -16.35
CA GLN A 449 23.63 33.26 -17.08
C GLN A 449 24.19 32.64 -18.35
N HIS A 450 24.61 31.37 -18.30
CA HIS A 450 25.06 30.63 -19.47
C HIS A 450 23.95 30.50 -20.51
N ASN A 451 22.75 30.11 -20.10
CA ASN A 451 21.58 30.01 -20.98
C ASN A 451 21.21 31.36 -21.59
N ARG A 452 21.20 32.45 -20.80
CA ARG A 452 20.97 33.81 -21.30
C ARG A 452 21.98 34.19 -22.39
N LYS A 453 23.27 33.93 -22.18
CA LYS A 453 24.32 34.16 -23.19
C LYS A 453 24.07 33.35 -24.48
N LEU A 454 23.66 32.09 -24.36
CA LEU A 454 23.33 31.26 -25.52
C LEU A 454 22.10 31.77 -26.28
N VAL A 455 21.05 32.20 -25.56
CA VAL A 455 19.84 32.77 -26.14
C VAL A 455 20.17 34.05 -26.91
N LEU A 456 20.92 34.98 -26.31
CA LEU A 456 21.36 36.20 -26.99
C LEU A 456 22.21 35.92 -28.23
N LYS A 457 23.12 34.94 -28.17
CA LYS A 457 23.94 34.52 -29.32
C LYS A 457 23.08 33.94 -30.45
N ARG A 458 22.03 33.19 -30.12
CA ARG A 458 21.08 32.63 -31.10
C ARG A 458 20.22 33.72 -31.72
N TRP A 459 19.69 34.65 -30.92
CA TRP A 459 18.95 35.81 -31.42
C TRP A 459 19.80 36.68 -32.33
N GLY A 460 21.03 37.03 -31.92
CA GLY A 460 21.93 37.81 -32.77
C GLY A 460 22.24 37.14 -34.11
N LYS A 461 22.35 35.80 -34.16
CA LYS A 461 22.48 35.06 -35.43
C LYS A 461 21.20 35.11 -36.27
N LEU A 462 20.03 34.97 -35.64
CA LEU A 462 18.73 35.04 -36.32
C LEU A 462 18.50 36.41 -36.94
N THR A 463 18.66 37.49 -36.16
CA THR A 463 18.45 38.86 -36.63
C THR A 463 19.42 39.21 -37.77
N LYS A 464 20.70 38.81 -37.67
CA LYS A 464 21.66 38.99 -38.77
C LYS A 464 21.23 38.27 -40.05
N ARG A 465 20.69 37.05 -39.94
CA ARG A 465 20.19 36.29 -41.11
C ARG A 465 18.93 36.93 -41.70
N LEU A 466 18.02 37.42 -40.87
CA LEU A 466 16.81 38.12 -41.32
C LEU A 466 17.16 39.44 -42.04
N LEU A 467 18.04 40.25 -41.45
CA LEU A 467 18.52 41.49 -42.09
C LEU A 467 19.26 41.21 -43.39
N LEU A 468 20.09 40.16 -43.45
CA LEU A 468 20.77 39.76 -44.68
C LEU A 468 19.79 39.29 -45.74
N ARG A 469 18.75 38.54 -45.36
CA ARG A 469 17.68 38.12 -46.26
C ARG A 469 16.89 39.31 -46.80
N GLN A 470 16.49 40.23 -45.93
CA GLN A 470 15.79 41.45 -46.34
C GLN A 470 16.63 42.29 -47.30
N ARG A 471 17.92 42.50 -46.98
CA ARG A 471 18.82 43.19 -47.90
C ARG A 471 18.95 42.49 -49.25
N LEU A 472 19.04 41.16 -49.27
CA LEU A 472 19.08 40.40 -50.52
C LEU A 472 17.75 40.50 -51.30
N GLU A 473 16.61 40.55 -50.61
CA GLU A 473 15.29 40.81 -51.22
C GLU A 473 15.21 42.24 -51.76
N ASP A 474 15.77 43.25 -51.07
CA ASP A 474 15.80 44.63 -51.56
C ASP A 474 16.76 44.81 -52.75
N ASP A 475 17.95 44.19 -52.70
CA ASP A 475 19.00 44.32 -53.72
C ASP A 475 18.71 43.46 -54.98
N TYR A 476 18.00 42.33 -54.85
CA TYR A 476 17.81 41.34 -55.94
C TYR A 476 16.38 40.83 -56.11
N GLY A 477 15.41 41.22 -55.27
CA GLY A 477 14.02 40.75 -55.33
C GLY A 477 13.11 41.55 -56.26
N ALA A 478 13.61 42.61 -56.89
CA ALA A 478 12.92 43.32 -57.98
C ALA A 478 13.28 42.67 -59.34
N VAL A 479 12.69 41.51 -59.62
CA VAL A 479 12.48 40.96 -60.97
C VAL A 479 11.06 40.42 -61.06
#